data_AF-A0A3N5CCM4-F1
#
_entry.id   AF-A0A3N5CCM4-F1
#
_cell.length_a   1.000
_cell.length_b   1.000
_cell.length_c   1.000
_cell.angle_alpha   90.00
_cell.angle_beta   90.00
_cell.angle_gamma   90.00
#
_symmetry.space_group_name_H-M   'P 1'
#
loop_
_entity.id
_entity.type
_entity.pdbx_description
1 polymer ?
#
loop_
_entity_poly.entity_id
_entity_poly.type
_entity_poly.pdbx_seq_one_letter_code
_entity_poly.pdbx_strand_id
1 'polypeptide(L)'
;MIKRTILYMIIGGILGGILGVTFIGETEFDIVNYIDLWTVIVIVFTFGLFLFALSIYFSYSLKRSLKARGYETDNDEYQVWLYNRYLYMMYCIEVSMSIDFFTLCTISFTLNRYLFWAIVLSLIIKVFIVIKFFEMMNLIYPEQNLPSVKDPKFQEKLFQASDDGEKHVMLNGLFSSYKAFNTTLVFVMVILFLYDVNSGQSQVVAIALITLVLIIGKTTYYLKIRDKL
;
A
#
# COMPACT_ATOMS: atom_id res chain seq x y z
N MET A 1 0.41 -2.38 21.47
CA MET A 1 0.63 -3.84 21.49
C MET A 1 0.60 -4.45 20.08
N ILE A 2 -0.45 -4.19 19.29
CA ILE A 2 -0.63 -4.68 17.91
C ILE A 2 0.55 -4.41 16.95
N LYS A 3 1.21 -3.25 17.05
CA LYS A 3 2.36 -2.89 16.19
C LYS A 3 3.59 -3.79 16.37
N ARG A 4 3.87 -4.24 17.61
CA ARG A 4 4.94 -5.22 17.88
C ARG A 4 4.53 -6.60 17.36
N THR A 5 3.28 -6.98 17.52
CA THR A 5 2.77 -8.28 17.05
C THR A 5 2.83 -8.41 15.52
N ILE A 6 2.45 -7.37 14.77
CA ILE A 6 2.56 -7.36 13.30
C ILE A 6 4.03 -7.40 12.85
N LEU A 7 4.91 -6.66 13.52
CA LEU A 7 6.35 -6.68 13.24
C LEU A 7 6.95 -8.08 13.50
N TYR A 8 6.61 -8.73 14.62
CA TYR A 8 7.04 -10.09 14.92
C TYR A 8 6.41 -11.12 13.97
N MET A 9 5.23 -10.85 13.42
CA MET A 9 4.59 -11.72 12.43
C MET A 9 5.26 -11.59 11.05
N ILE A 10 5.69 -10.39 10.64
CA ILE A 10 6.47 -10.18 9.41
C ILE A 10 7.87 -10.77 9.56
N ILE A 11 8.56 -10.49 10.67
CA ILE A 11 9.88 -11.07 10.96
C ILE A 11 9.80 -12.59 11.11
N GLY A 12 8.76 -13.10 11.78
CA GLY A 12 8.50 -14.53 11.93
C GLY A 12 8.11 -15.20 10.60
N GLY A 13 7.41 -14.50 9.70
CA GLY A 13 7.11 -14.98 8.36
C GLY A 13 8.35 -15.01 7.45
N ILE A 14 9.22 -14.00 7.56
CA ILE A 14 10.50 -13.96 6.82
C ILE A 14 11.47 -15.02 7.36
N LEU A 15 11.67 -15.09 8.68
CA LEU A 15 12.53 -16.10 9.31
C LEU A 15 11.94 -17.50 9.16
N GLY A 16 10.63 -17.67 9.30
CA GLY A 16 9.94 -18.95 9.09
C GLY A 16 9.95 -19.39 7.63
N GLY A 17 9.90 -18.45 6.67
CA GLY A 17 10.07 -18.73 5.25
C GLY A 17 11.51 -19.14 4.91
N ILE A 18 12.51 -18.44 5.45
CA ILE A 18 13.93 -18.78 5.29
C ILE A 18 14.24 -20.14 5.93
N LEU A 19 13.80 -20.35 7.18
CA LEU A 19 13.98 -21.61 7.91
C LEU A 19 13.23 -22.74 7.22
N GLY A 20 11.99 -22.51 6.77
CA GLY A 20 11.20 -23.49 6.03
C GLY A 20 11.90 -23.94 4.75
N VAL A 21 12.43 -23.01 3.95
CA VAL A 21 13.21 -23.35 2.74
C VAL A 21 14.49 -24.12 3.08
N THR A 22 15.16 -23.82 4.20
CA THR A 22 16.38 -24.55 4.61
C THR A 22 16.11 -25.92 5.25
N PHE A 23 14.99 -26.11 5.93
CA PHE A 23 14.63 -27.39 6.59
C PHE A 23 13.85 -28.34 5.67
N ILE A 24 13.15 -27.83 4.64
CA ILE A 24 12.48 -28.63 3.60
C ILE A 24 13.50 -29.19 2.58
N GLY A 25 14.78 -28.85 2.70
CA GLY A 25 15.86 -29.44 1.91
C GLY A 25 15.99 -30.98 2.01
N GLU A 26 15.27 -31.65 2.92
CA GLU A 26 15.28 -33.11 3.07
C GLU A 26 13.90 -33.79 2.90
N THR A 27 12.84 -33.06 2.56
CA THR A 27 11.53 -33.66 2.29
C THR A 27 10.97 -33.10 0.99
N GLU A 28 10.66 -33.98 0.04
CA GLU A 28 10.02 -33.70 -1.25
C GLU A 28 8.57 -33.19 -1.08
N PHE A 29 8.39 -32.06 -0.38
CA PHE A 29 7.13 -31.33 -0.38
C PHE A 29 7.11 -30.41 -1.60
N ASP A 30 6.72 -30.99 -2.73
CA ASP A 30 6.78 -30.34 -4.04
C ASP A 30 5.60 -29.37 -4.27
N ILE A 31 5.57 -28.30 -3.48
CA ILE A 31 4.63 -27.18 -3.65
C ILE A 31 4.83 -26.51 -5.02
N VAL A 32 6.06 -26.58 -5.55
CA VAL A 32 6.48 -25.98 -6.82
C VAL A 32 5.81 -26.67 -8.00
N ASN A 33 5.56 -27.99 -7.95
CA ASN A 33 4.82 -28.70 -8.99
C ASN A 33 3.28 -28.51 -8.93
N TYR A 34 2.72 -27.98 -7.84
CA TYR A 34 1.25 -27.88 -7.68
C TYR A 34 0.68 -26.47 -7.96
N ILE A 35 1.49 -25.42 -7.88
CA ILE A 35 1.03 -24.05 -8.13
C ILE A 35 1.83 -23.46 -9.30
N ASP A 36 1.25 -23.51 -10.49
CA ASP A 36 1.78 -22.81 -11.66
C ASP A 36 1.87 -21.30 -11.38
N LEU A 37 2.92 -20.65 -11.90
CA LEU A 37 3.15 -19.20 -11.84
C LEU A 37 1.91 -18.42 -12.30
N TRP A 38 1.20 -18.95 -13.30
CA TRP A 38 -0.08 -18.42 -13.75
C TRP A 38 -1.11 -18.26 -12.61
N THR A 39 -1.27 -19.31 -11.80
CA THR A 39 -2.20 -19.35 -10.67
C THR A 39 -1.80 -18.32 -9.61
N VAL A 40 -0.51 -18.18 -9.32
CA VAL A 40 0.00 -17.16 -8.39
C VAL A 40 -0.35 -15.75 -8.88
N ILE A 41 -0.09 -15.46 -10.16
CA ILE A 41 -0.36 -14.15 -10.77
C ILE A 41 -1.85 -13.80 -10.66
N VAL A 42 -2.74 -14.75 -10.97
CA VAL A 42 -4.20 -14.54 -10.91
C VAL A 42 -4.67 -14.31 -9.47
N ILE A 43 -4.19 -15.09 -8.50
CA ILE A 43 -4.53 -14.92 -7.09
C ILE A 43 -4.09 -13.55 -6.59
N VAL A 44 -2.84 -13.17 -6.85
CA VAL A 44 -2.27 -11.89 -6.42
C VAL A 44 -3.01 -10.72 -7.06
N PHE A 45 -3.32 -10.80 -8.36
CA PHE A 45 -4.12 -9.76 -9.04
C PHE A 45 -5.53 -9.65 -8.45
N THR A 46 -6.17 -10.79 -8.19
CA THR A 46 -7.51 -10.83 -7.58
C THR A 46 -7.50 -10.20 -6.18
N PHE A 47 -6.45 -10.46 -5.39
CA PHE A 47 -6.27 -9.80 -4.09
C PHE A 47 -6.06 -8.28 -4.25
N GLY A 48 -5.32 -7.85 -5.27
CA GLY A 48 -5.23 -6.44 -5.66
C GLY A 48 -6.59 -5.81 -5.96
N LEU A 49 -7.44 -6.50 -6.75
CA LEU A 49 -8.81 -6.06 -7.04
C LEU A 49 -9.70 -6.01 -5.79
N PHE A 50 -9.55 -6.97 -4.87
CA PHE A 50 -10.26 -6.95 -3.58
C PHE A 50 -9.91 -5.71 -2.75
N LEU A 51 -8.63 -5.36 -2.62
CA LEU A 51 -8.22 -4.14 -1.92
C LEU A 51 -8.72 -2.88 -2.62
N PHE A 52 -8.76 -2.88 -3.95
CA PHE A 52 -9.36 -1.78 -4.70
C PHE A 52 -10.85 -1.65 -4.41
N ALA A 53 -11.61 -2.74 -4.42
CA ALA A 53 -13.03 -2.73 -4.03
C ALA A 53 -13.24 -2.21 -2.60
N LEU A 54 -12.36 -2.60 -1.67
CA LEU A 54 -12.38 -2.09 -0.30
C LEU A 54 -12.14 -0.57 -0.23
N SER A 55 -11.24 -0.03 -1.07
CA SER A 55 -11.03 1.41 -1.17
C SER A 55 -12.29 2.15 -1.65
N ILE A 56 -13.00 1.58 -2.63
CA ILE A 56 -14.27 2.14 -3.14
C ILE A 56 -15.35 2.07 -2.06
N TYR A 57 -15.44 0.96 -1.32
CA TYR A 57 -16.35 0.82 -0.19
C TYR A 57 -16.12 1.91 0.86
N PHE A 58 -14.87 2.16 1.26
CA PHE A 58 -14.57 3.24 2.20
C PHE A 58 -14.89 4.62 1.63
N SER A 59 -14.68 4.85 0.33
CA SER A 59 -15.06 6.10 -0.32
C SER A 59 -16.58 6.36 -0.28
N TYR A 60 -17.38 5.30 -0.50
CA TYR A 60 -18.84 5.37 -0.41
C TYR A 60 -19.29 5.61 1.03
N SER A 61 -18.71 4.88 1.99
CA SER A 61 -18.96 5.08 3.41
C SER A 61 -18.65 6.52 3.83
N LEU A 62 -17.52 7.09 3.40
CA LEU A 62 -17.13 8.46 3.72
C LEU A 62 -18.14 9.47 3.14
N LYS A 63 -18.48 9.34 1.84
CA LYS A 63 -19.46 10.22 1.19
C LYS A 63 -20.84 10.13 1.84
N ARG A 64 -21.27 8.95 2.27
CA ARG A 64 -22.54 8.76 2.97
C ARG A 64 -22.54 9.47 4.32
N SER A 65 -21.47 9.32 5.10
CA SER A 65 -21.30 10.02 6.38
C SER A 65 -21.27 11.54 6.20
N LEU A 66 -20.54 12.03 5.20
CA LEU A 66 -20.47 13.47 4.88
C LEU A 66 -21.81 14.05 4.40
N LYS A 67 -22.69 13.27 3.76
CA LYS A 67 -24.04 13.71 3.39
C LYS A 67 -25.01 13.73 4.57
N ALA A 68 -24.78 12.89 5.57
CA ALA A 68 -25.58 12.84 6.79
C ALA A 68 -25.16 13.92 7.81
N ARG A 69 -24.32 14.90 7.41
CA ARG A 69 -23.79 15.96 8.28
C ARG A 69 -24.95 16.78 8.87
N GLY A 70 -25.25 16.53 10.14
CA GLY A 70 -26.10 17.33 11.02
C GLY A 70 -25.30 17.88 12.21
N TYR A 71 -25.98 18.25 13.30
CA TYR A 71 -25.48 18.91 14.53
C TYR A 71 -24.22 18.32 15.22
N GLU A 72 -23.68 17.16 14.78
CA GLU A 72 -22.47 16.51 15.32
C GLU A 72 -21.14 17.11 14.78
N THR A 73 -21.19 18.29 14.15
CA THR A 73 -20.05 18.89 13.43
C THR A 73 -18.90 19.34 14.36
N ASP A 74 -19.19 19.55 15.64
CA ASP A 74 -18.22 19.93 16.69
C ASP A 74 -17.71 18.73 17.52
N ASN A 75 -18.01 17.48 17.12
CA ASN A 75 -17.44 16.32 17.80
C ASN A 75 -16.08 15.95 17.18
N ASP A 76 -15.00 16.27 17.88
CA ASP A 76 -13.63 15.94 17.49
C ASP A 76 -13.45 14.45 17.15
N GLU A 77 -14.11 13.55 17.88
CA GLU A 77 -14.03 12.10 17.62
C GLU A 77 -14.61 11.72 16.25
N TYR A 78 -15.67 12.42 15.82
CA TYR A 78 -16.29 12.20 14.51
C TYR A 78 -15.38 12.67 13.37
N GLN A 79 -14.69 13.79 13.56
CA GLN A 79 -13.71 14.29 12.59
C GLN A 79 -12.52 13.32 12.45
N VAL A 80 -11.99 12.82 13.57
CA VAL A 80 -10.94 11.78 13.59
C VAL A 80 -11.41 10.51 12.89
N TRP A 81 -12.67 10.10 13.09
CA TRP A 81 -13.24 8.94 12.40
C TRP A 81 -13.31 9.13 10.87
N LEU A 82 -13.74 10.31 10.41
CA LEU A 82 -13.80 10.64 8.97
C LEU A 82 -12.40 10.64 8.35
N TYR A 83 -11.43 11.24 9.03
CA TYR A 83 -10.04 11.26 8.57
C TYR A 83 -9.43 9.86 8.52
N ASN A 84 -9.66 9.03 9.55
CA ASN A 84 -9.20 7.64 9.55
C ASN A 84 -9.83 6.83 8.41
N ARG A 85 -11.10 7.07 8.09
CA ARG A 85 -11.75 6.43 6.93
C ARG A 85 -11.11 6.84 5.62
N TYR A 86 -10.74 8.12 5.48
CA TYR A 86 -9.99 8.62 4.34
C TYR A 86 -8.60 7.99 4.23
N LEU A 87 -7.87 7.84 5.34
CA LEU A 87 -6.58 7.15 5.37
C LEU A 87 -6.70 5.68 4.94
N TYR A 88 -7.72 4.95 5.41
CA TYR A 88 -7.94 3.56 4.97
C TYR A 88 -8.27 3.47 3.48
N MET A 89 -9.08 4.39 2.98
CA MET A 89 -9.40 4.50 1.55
C MET A 89 -8.12 4.67 0.72
N MET A 90 -7.27 5.64 1.08
CA MET A 90 -6.01 5.91 0.38
C MET A 90 -4.99 4.77 0.50
N TYR A 91 -4.85 4.19 1.70
CA TYR A 91 -3.98 3.05 1.93
C TYR A 91 -4.35 1.84 1.04
N CYS A 92 -5.63 1.48 0.99
CA CYS A 92 -6.10 0.34 0.22
C CYS A 92 -5.85 0.50 -1.28
N ILE A 93 -6.12 1.68 -1.86
CA ILE A 93 -5.90 1.91 -3.29
C ILE A 93 -4.41 1.94 -3.63
N GLU A 94 -3.57 2.53 -2.77
CA GLU A 94 -2.13 2.57 -3.02
C GLU A 94 -1.46 1.20 -2.89
N VAL A 95 -1.84 0.38 -1.92
CA VAL A 95 -1.33 -0.99 -1.78
C VAL A 95 -1.82 -1.85 -2.94
N SER A 96 -3.09 -1.69 -3.34
CA SER A 96 -3.64 -2.34 -4.53
C SER A 96 -2.84 -2.00 -5.79
N MET A 97 -2.45 -0.73 -5.99
CA MET A 97 -1.58 -0.34 -7.10
C MET A 97 -0.20 -1.01 -7.02
N SER A 98 0.42 -1.09 -5.84
CA SER A 98 1.71 -1.80 -5.69
C SER A 98 1.59 -3.27 -6.12
N ILE A 99 0.48 -3.93 -5.79
CA ILE A 99 0.21 -5.31 -6.19
C ILE A 99 0.01 -5.42 -7.70
N ASP A 100 -0.75 -4.51 -8.33
CA ASP A 100 -0.90 -4.49 -9.78
C ASP A 100 0.44 -4.31 -10.50
N PHE A 101 1.33 -3.45 -9.98
CA PHE A 101 2.68 -3.30 -10.52
C PHE A 101 3.49 -4.61 -10.42
N PHE A 102 3.41 -5.31 -9.29
CA PHE A 102 4.01 -6.65 -9.16
C PHE A 102 3.47 -7.63 -10.21
N THR A 103 2.14 -7.69 -10.35
CA THR A 103 1.48 -8.55 -11.33
C THR A 103 1.87 -8.18 -12.76
N LEU A 104 2.01 -6.89 -13.08
CA LEU A 104 2.44 -6.42 -14.40
C LEU A 104 3.88 -6.81 -14.73
N CYS A 105 4.79 -6.73 -13.76
CA CYS A 105 6.16 -7.15 -13.96
C CYS A 105 6.29 -8.68 -14.10
N THR A 106 5.42 -9.45 -13.44
CA THR A 106 5.46 -10.92 -13.47
C THR A 106 4.67 -11.54 -14.63
N ILE A 107 3.63 -10.89 -15.17
CA ILE A 107 2.90 -11.38 -16.35
C ILE A 107 3.77 -11.40 -17.62
N SER A 108 4.83 -10.60 -17.66
CA SER A 108 5.79 -10.59 -18.78
C SER A 108 6.42 -11.97 -19.02
N PHE A 109 6.44 -12.85 -18.01
CA PHE A 109 6.96 -14.23 -18.14
C PHE A 109 5.96 -15.22 -18.74
N THR A 110 4.65 -14.93 -18.74
CA THR A 110 3.61 -15.87 -19.20
C THR A 110 3.05 -15.54 -20.59
N LEU A 111 3.46 -14.41 -21.18
CA LEU A 111 3.07 -13.94 -22.52
C LEU A 111 1.54 -13.77 -22.74
N ASN A 112 0.72 -13.74 -21.69
CA ASN A 112 -0.72 -13.56 -21.85
C ASN A 112 -1.10 -12.08 -22.06
N ARG A 113 -1.40 -11.76 -23.32
CA ARG A 113 -1.74 -10.40 -23.76
C ARG A 113 -3.03 -9.86 -23.12
N TYR A 114 -4.04 -10.68 -22.88
CA TYR A 114 -5.32 -10.21 -22.33
C TYR A 114 -5.18 -9.77 -20.87
N LEU A 115 -4.52 -10.59 -20.06
CA LEU A 115 -4.29 -10.27 -18.65
C LEU A 115 -3.35 -9.08 -18.49
N PHE A 116 -2.33 -8.96 -19.35
CA PHE A 116 -1.48 -7.76 -19.42
C PHE A 116 -2.30 -6.48 -19.59
N TRP A 117 -3.17 -6.41 -20.61
CA TRP A 117 -3.99 -5.23 -20.85
C TRP A 117 -5.02 -4.97 -19.74
N ALA A 118 -5.56 -6.02 -19.11
CA ALA A 118 -6.45 -5.87 -17.97
C ALA A 118 -5.75 -5.22 -16.75
N ILE A 119 -4.50 -5.60 -16.47
CA ILE A 119 -3.71 -5.00 -15.38
C ILE A 119 -3.35 -3.55 -15.70
N VAL A 120 -2.95 -3.25 -16.94
CA VAL A 120 -2.67 -1.87 -17.38
C VAL A 120 -3.90 -0.98 -17.24
N LEU A 121 -5.07 -1.48 -17.68
CA LEU A 121 -6.33 -0.75 -17.55
C LEU A 121 -6.70 -0.53 -16.07
N SER A 122 -6.52 -1.54 -15.21
CA SER A 122 -6.72 -1.45 -13.77
C SER A 122 -5.87 -0.34 -13.14
N LEU A 123 -4.57 -0.28 -13.47
CA LEU A 123 -3.67 0.78 -13.00
C LEU A 123 -4.14 2.18 -13.44
N ILE A 124 -4.49 2.34 -14.71
CA ILE A 124 -4.98 3.62 -15.26
C ILE A 124 -6.23 4.08 -14.49
N ILE A 125 -7.21 3.19 -14.33
CA ILE A 125 -8.44 3.48 -13.59
C ILE A 125 -8.13 3.92 -12.16
N LYS A 126 -7.26 3.18 -11.46
CA LYS A 126 -6.88 3.49 -10.08
C LYS A 126 -6.20 4.87 -9.98
N VAL A 127 -5.35 5.25 -10.95
CA VAL A 127 -4.71 6.58 -10.97
C VAL A 127 -5.75 7.69 -11.04
N PHE A 128 -6.74 7.56 -11.93
CA PHE A 128 -7.84 8.53 -11.99
C PHE A 128 -8.65 8.60 -10.70
N ILE A 129 -8.86 7.46 -10.04
CA ILE A 129 -9.60 7.39 -8.77
C ILE A 129 -8.81 8.02 -7.62
N VAL A 130 -7.49 7.84 -7.55
CA VAL A 130 -6.63 8.51 -6.55
C VAL A 130 -6.75 10.03 -6.66
N ILE A 131 -6.75 10.58 -7.88
CA ILE A 131 -6.96 12.02 -8.09
C ILE A 131 -8.30 12.46 -7.50
N LYS A 132 -9.37 11.67 -7.71
CA LYS A 132 -10.69 11.92 -7.10
C LYS A 132 -10.72 11.76 -5.60
N PHE A 133 -9.94 10.84 -5.05
CA PHE A 133 -9.81 10.68 -3.61
C PHE A 133 -9.09 11.87 -2.97
N PHE A 134 -8.07 12.46 -3.60
CA PHE A 134 -7.48 13.69 -3.10
C PHE A 134 -8.48 14.84 -3.02
N GLU A 135 -9.37 14.99 -4.01
CA GLU A 135 -10.47 15.98 -3.97
C GLU A 135 -11.43 15.76 -2.80
N MET A 136 -11.55 14.54 -2.26
CA MET A 136 -12.43 14.24 -1.13
C MET A 136 -11.94 14.79 0.21
N MET A 137 -10.65 15.15 0.32
CA MET A 137 -10.12 15.77 1.53
C MET A 137 -10.75 17.13 1.80
N ASN A 138 -11.06 17.89 0.74
CA ASN A 138 -11.77 19.17 0.81
C ASN A 138 -13.20 19.04 1.34
N LEU A 139 -13.79 17.83 1.30
CA LEU A 139 -15.11 17.58 1.87
C LEU A 139 -15.04 17.32 3.38
N ILE A 140 -13.91 16.80 3.87
CA ILE A 140 -13.67 16.55 5.29
C ILE A 140 -13.40 17.88 6.00
N TYR A 141 -12.45 18.66 5.45
CA TYR A 141 -12.02 19.96 5.96
C TYR A 141 -12.36 21.11 4.99
N PRO A 142 -13.64 21.46 4.80
CA PRO A 142 -14.03 22.54 3.89
C PRO A 142 -13.48 23.92 4.30
N GLU A 143 -13.27 24.15 5.59
CA GLU A 143 -12.76 25.39 6.16
C GLU A 143 -11.29 25.69 5.80
N GLN A 144 -10.49 24.66 5.52
CA GLN A 144 -9.07 24.81 5.21
C GLN A 144 -8.79 25.28 3.76
N ASN A 145 -9.82 25.44 2.91
CA ASN A 145 -9.70 25.87 1.51
C ASN A 145 -8.54 25.19 0.76
N LEU A 146 -8.47 23.87 0.91
CA LEU A 146 -7.38 23.04 0.38
C LEU A 146 -7.24 23.18 -1.15
N PRO A 147 -6.00 23.20 -1.68
CA PRO A 147 -5.75 23.42 -3.09
C PRO A 147 -6.34 22.31 -3.97
N SER A 148 -6.62 22.62 -5.23
CA SER A 148 -7.01 21.60 -6.20
C SER A 148 -5.82 20.73 -6.59
N VAL A 149 -6.04 19.44 -6.82
CA VAL A 149 -5.02 18.48 -7.30
C VAL A 149 -4.40 18.90 -8.65
N LYS A 150 -5.11 19.76 -9.41
CA LYS A 150 -4.63 20.31 -10.68
C LYS A 150 -3.63 21.47 -10.51
N ASP A 151 -3.41 21.95 -9.29
CA ASP A 151 -2.48 23.04 -9.01
C ASP A 151 -1.04 22.54 -9.16
N PRO A 152 -0.18 23.22 -9.96
CA PRO A 152 1.23 22.84 -10.10
C PRO A 152 2.00 22.81 -8.77
N LYS A 153 1.55 23.59 -7.78
CA LYS A 153 2.12 23.65 -6.42
C LYS A 153 1.22 22.95 -5.39
N PHE A 154 0.41 21.98 -5.81
CA PHE A 154 -0.55 21.29 -4.95
C PHE A 154 0.07 20.82 -3.63
N GLN A 155 1.22 20.15 -3.65
CA GLN A 155 1.87 19.63 -2.45
C GLN A 155 2.32 20.74 -1.49
N GLU A 156 2.93 21.81 -2.02
CA GLU A 156 3.40 22.96 -1.22
C GLU A 156 2.22 23.70 -0.59
N LYS A 157 1.18 23.98 -1.38
CA LYS A 157 -0.03 24.65 -0.91
C LYS A 157 -0.82 23.81 0.08
N LEU A 158 -0.87 22.49 -0.14
CA LEU A 158 -1.54 21.56 0.78
C LEU A 158 -0.82 21.57 2.13
N PHE A 159 0.51 21.48 2.11
CA PHE A 159 1.31 21.55 3.32
C PHE A 159 1.17 22.89 4.04
N GLN A 160 1.07 24.00 3.32
CA GLN A 160 0.87 25.34 3.91
C GLN A 160 -0.53 25.53 4.51
N ALA A 161 -1.56 24.92 3.90
CA ALA A 161 -2.95 25.02 4.35
C ALA A 161 -3.24 24.16 5.60
N SER A 162 -2.48 23.08 5.83
CA SER A 162 -2.59 22.26 7.04
C SER A 162 -2.17 23.02 8.30
N ASP A 163 -2.86 22.72 9.41
CA ASP A 163 -2.50 23.25 10.73
C ASP A 163 -1.14 22.70 11.21
N ASP A 164 -0.49 23.39 12.16
CA ASP A 164 0.83 23.04 12.67
C ASP A 164 0.84 21.66 13.36
N GLY A 165 -0.28 21.27 14.00
CA GLY A 165 -0.48 19.91 14.51
C GLY A 165 -0.47 18.86 13.39
N GLU A 166 -1.25 19.07 12.33
CA GLU A 166 -1.33 18.17 11.17
C GLU A 166 0.02 18.08 10.43
N LYS A 167 0.69 19.22 10.19
CA LYS A 167 2.03 19.27 9.59
C LYS A 167 3.02 18.42 10.38
N HIS A 168 3.01 18.54 11.71
CA HIS A 168 3.89 17.75 12.58
C HIS A 168 3.59 16.25 12.46
N VAL A 169 2.31 15.85 12.40
CA VAL A 169 1.91 14.45 12.20
C VAL A 169 2.35 13.93 10.83
N MET A 170 2.11 14.68 9.76
CA MET A 170 2.51 14.34 8.38
C MET A 170 4.03 14.19 8.26
N LEU A 171 4.80 15.16 8.74
CA LEU A 171 6.26 15.14 8.69
C LEU A 171 6.84 13.95 9.46
N ASN A 172 6.31 13.68 10.64
CA ASN A 172 6.78 12.54 11.42
C ASN A 172 6.35 11.19 10.79
N GLY A 173 5.20 11.15 10.10
CA GLY A 173 4.81 10.03 9.25
C GLY A 173 5.82 9.80 8.12
N LEU A 174 6.12 10.86 7.36
CA LEU A 174 7.09 10.86 6.27
C LEU A 174 8.48 10.42 6.74
N PHE A 175 8.99 10.97 7.84
CA PHE A 175 10.30 10.62 8.39
C PHE A 175 10.36 9.15 8.83
N SER A 176 9.30 8.66 9.46
CA SER A 176 9.21 7.24 9.88
C SER A 176 9.22 6.31 8.66
N SER A 177 8.48 6.66 7.61
CA SER A 177 8.45 5.90 6.36
C SER A 177 9.76 5.95 5.60
N TYR A 178 10.41 7.12 5.52
CA TYR A 178 11.74 7.25 4.91
C TYR A 178 12.77 6.35 5.60
N LYS A 179 12.77 6.33 6.94
CA LYS A 179 13.65 5.44 7.71
C LYS A 179 13.34 3.96 7.43
N ALA A 180 12.06 3.58 7.40
CA ALA A 180 11.64 2.22 7.09
C ALA A 180 12.06 1.81 5.67
N PHE A 181 11.81 2.66 4.67
CA PHE A 181 12.22 2.44 3.28
C PHE A 181 13.71 2.15 3.16
N ASN A 182 14.56 3.04 3.67
CA ASN A 182 16.01 2.86 3.57
C ASN A 182 16.49 1.61 4.29
N THR A 183 15.95 1.34 5.49
CA THR A 183 16.34 0.15 6.26
C THR A 183 15.95 -1.13 5.52
N THR A 184 14.70 -1.24 5.08
CA THR A 184 14.20 -2.44 4.39
C THR A 184 14.88 -2.63 3.03
N LEU A 185 15.19 -1.55 2.30
CA LEU A 185 15.94 -1.64 1.04
C LEU A 185 17.32 -2.25 1.23
N VAL A 186 18.07 -1.82 2.24
CA VAL A 186 19.40 -2.40 2.52
C VAL A 186 19.29 -3.90 2.83
N PHE A 187 18.31 -4.32 3.64
CA PHE A 187 18.07 -5.74 3.90
C PHE A 187 17.71 -6.52 2.63
N VAL A 188 16.83 -5.97 1.79
CA VAL A 188 16.44 -6.59 0.52
C VAL A 188 17.63 -6.72 -0.43
N MET A 189 18.50 -5.72 -0.52
CA MET A 189 19.71 -5.79 -1.34
C MET A 189 20.63 -6.95 -0.92
N VAL A 190 20.83 -7.15 0.39
CA VAL A 190 21.63 -8.27 0.91
C VAL A 190 20.97 -9.62 0.56
N ILE A 191 19.66 -9.74 0.76
CA ILE A 191 18.91 -10.97 0.41
C ILE A 191 19.03 -11.27 -1.09
N LEU A 192 18.88 -10.25 -1.94
CA LEU A 192 18.98 -10.44 -3.39
C LEU A 192 20.38 -10.83 -3.83
N PHE A 193 21.41 -10.23 -3.26
CA PHE A 193 22.79 -10.62 -3.53
C PHE A 193 23.04 -12.10 -3.17
N LEU A 194 22.62 -12.52 -1.97
CA LEU A 194 22.77 -13.91 -1.54
C LEU A 194 21.95 -14.88 -2.41
N TYR A 195 20.76 -14.47 -2.84
CA TYR A 195 19.93 -15.28 -3.72
C TYR A 195 20.56 -15.44 -5.11
N ASP A 196 21.02 -14.33 -5.71
CA ASP A 196 21.62 -14.31 -7.05
C ASP A 196 22.88 -15.19 -7.14
N VAL A 197 23.76 -15.13 -6.14
CA VAL A 197 24.97 -15.97 -6.07
C VAL A 197 24.65 -17.47 -6.04
N ASN A 198 23.52 -17.86 -5.45
CA ASN A 198 23.14 -19.27 -5.30
C ASN A 198 22.27 -19.81 -6.44
N SER A 199 21.34 -19.01 -6.97
CA SER A 199 20.33 -19.47 -7.94
C SER A 199 20.65 -19.11 -9.39
N GLY A 200 21.48 -18.08 -9.64
CA GLY A 200 21.74 -17.53 -10.98
C GLY A 200 20.52 -16.92 -11.68
N GLN A 201 19.35 -16.88 -11.04
CA GLN A 201 18.14 -16.21 -11.52
C GLN A 201 17.49 -15.42 -10.38
N SER A 202 17.30 -14.12 -10.53
CA SER A 202 16.87 -13.24 -9.43
C SER A 202 15.66 -12.35 -9.71
N GLN A 203 15.16 -12.30 -10.96
CA GLN A 203 14.26 -11.21 -11.36
C GLN A 203 12.88 -11.24 -10.67
N VAL A 204 12.20 -12.39 -10.62
CA VAL A 204 10.87 -12.48 -9.97
C VAL A 204 10.96 -12.24 -8.46
N VAL A 205 12.01 -12.77 -7.81
CA VAL A 205 12.26 -12.58 -6.38
C VAL A 205 12.59 -11.11 -6.08
N ALA A 206 13.36 -10.44 -6.93
CA ALA A 206 13.62 -9.00 -6.83
C ALA A 206 12.34 -8.18 -6.92
N ILE A 207 11.49 -8.46 -7.92
CA ILE A 207 10.20 -7.78 -8.10
C ILE A 207 9.30 -7.98 -6.86
N ALA A 208 9.28 -9.19 -6.28
CA ALA A 208 8.53 -9.49 -5.07
C ALA A 208 9.01 -8.68 -3.86
N LEU A 209 10.32 -8.68 -3.61
CA LEU A 209 10.90 -7.97 -2.46
C LEU A 209 10.78 -6.45 -2.58
N ILE A 210 10.96 -5.89 -3.79
CA ILE A 210 10.77 -4.45 -4.03
C ILE A 210 9.31 -4.06 -3.82
N THR A 211 8.36 -4.88 -4.28
CA THR A 211 6.93 -4.66 -4.01
C THR A 211 6.63 -4.67 -2.52
N LEU A 212 7.23 -5.60 -1.78
CA LEU A 212 7.09 -5.67 -0.32
C LEU A 212 7.64 -4.41 0.36
N VAL A 213 8.79 -3.88 -0.09
CA VAL A 213 9.33 -2.60 0.39
C VAL A 213 8.34 -1.45 0.17
N LEU A 214 7.73 -1.36 -1.02
CA LEU A 214 6.72 -0.34 -1.33
C LEU A 214 5.52 -0.43 -0.39
N ILE A 215 5.03 -1.64 -0.12
CA ILE A 215 3.91 -1.87 0.80
C ILE A 215 4.30 -1.50 2.23
N ILE A 216 5.49 -1.88 2.71
CA ILE A 216 5.96 -1.54 4.05
C ILE A 216 6.07 -0.03 4.25
N GLY A 217 6.62 0.70 3.27
CA GLY A 217 6.76 2.14 3.36
C GLY A 217 5.41 2.88 3.44
N LYS A 218 4.46 2.47 2.60
CA LYS A 218 3.06 2.95 2.64
C LYS A 218 2.41 2.60 3.98
N THR A 219 2.49 1.35 4.40
CA THR A 219 1.93 0.89 5.69
C THR A 219 2.48 1.69 6.87
N THR A 220 3.79 1.94 6.89
CA THR A 220 4.44 2.73 7.94
C THR A 220 3.91 4.16 7.98
N TYR A 221 3.66 4.75 6.81
CA TYR A 221 3.17 6.12 6.70
C TYR A 221 1.77 6.25 7.30
N TYR A 222 0.83 5.46 6.77
CA TYR A 222 -0.57 5.49 7.18
C TYR A 222 -0.74 5.08 8.65
N LEU A 223 0.02 4.11 9.14
CA LEU A 223 -0.01 3.73 10.56
C LEU A 223 0.57 4.79 11.49
N LYS A 224 1.47 5.65 11.02
CA LYS A 224 2.10 6.69 11.86
C LYS A 224 1.23 7.94 11.94
N ILE A 225 0.55 8.29 10.86
CA ILE A 225 -0.39 9.40 10.83
C ILE A 225 -1.63 9.08 11.67
N ARG A 226 -2.22 7.90 11.49
CA ARG A 226 -3.42 7.47 12.22
C ARG A 226 -3.25 7.47 13.75
N ASP A 227 -2.07 7.13 14.25
CA ASP A 227 -1.82 6.96 15.69
C ASP A 227 -1.54 8.28 16.43
N LYS A 228 -1.50 9.42 15.72
CA LYS A 228 -1.14 10.73 16.30
C LYS A 228 -2.22 11.80 16.13
N LEU A 229 -3.38 11.42 15.60
CA LEU A 229 -4.62 12.18 15.58
C LEU A 229 -5.60 11.49 16.53
#